data_AF-A0A350AX74-F1
#
_entry.id   AF-A0A350AX74-F1
#
_cell.length_a   1.000
_cell.length_b   1.000
_cell.length_c   1.000
_cell.angle_alpha   90.00
_cell.angle_beta   90.00
_cell.angle_gamma   90.00
#
_symmetry.space_group_name_H-M   'P 1'
#
loop_
_entity.id
_entity.type
_entity.pdbx_description
1 polymer ?
#
loop_
_entity_poly.entity_id
_entity_poly.type
_entity_poly.pdbx_seq_one_letter_code
_entity_poly.pdbx_strand_id
1 'polypeptide(L)'
;MLSEARAFADTPIPALYPKLDAQFPGSRFILTTRDRESWLESIQWLCRYRKRLWMRNQLLDDYDLAFFGAKSFDKDRYIMVWERFHSEVQRYFEDRPESLLTLNLAEELDTSRLLQFIGSSSLAAPWPRSNRTRTPSWLQELAFYAESCRLTPLGHAFRRIDAKIRKERSAAH
;
A
#
# COMPACT_ATOMS: atom_id res chain seq x y z
N MET A 1 20.36 0.04 9.97
CA MET A 1 19.44 -0.40 8.90
C MET A 1 18.41 0.66 8.49
N LEU A 2 17.83 1.48 9.39
CA LEU A 2 16.94 2.59 8.95
C LEU A 2 17.69 3.77 8.29
N SER A 3 18.98 3.95 8.61
CA SER A 3 19.81 5.09 8.18
C SER A 3 20.19 5.12 6.70
N GLU A 4 19.91 4.05 5.94
CA GLU A 4 20.27 3.96 4.52
C GLU A 4 19.06 4.12 3.58
N ALA A 5 17.84 4.00 4.11
CA ALA A 5 16.63 4.15 3.33
C ALA A 5 16.37 5.64 3.04
N ARG A 6 16.07 5.96 1.77
CA ARG A 6 15.76 7.33 1.33
C ARG A 6 14.28 7.69 1.36
N ALA A 7 13.40 6.69 1.46
CA ALA A 7 11.96 6.86 1.54
C ALA A 7 11.32 5.64 2.19
N PHE A 8 10.17 5.85 2.81
CA PHE A 8 9.31 4.80 3.36
C PHE A 8 7.91 4.92 2.77
N ALA A 9 7.29 3.78 2.46
CA ALA A 9 5.94 3.73 1.89
C ALA A 9 5.21 2.47 2.36
N ASP A 10 3.89 2.46 2.14
CA ASP A 10 2.96 1.38 2.47
C ASP A 10 2.86 1.10 3.99
N THR A 11 2.00 0.16 4.36
CA THR A 11 1.78 -0.29 5.73
C THR A 11 3.11 -0.74 6.36
N PRO A 12 3.49 -0.25 7.56
CA PRO A 12 2.69 0.49 8.54
C PRO A 12 2.90 2.02 8.56
N ILE A 13 3.53 2.59 7.54
CA ILE A 13 3.97 4.00 7.52
C ILE A 13 2.83 5.01 7.79
N PRO A 14 1.59 4.84 7.28
CA PRO A 14 0.50 5.76 7.60
C PRO A 14 0.18 5.88 9.09
N ALA A 15 0.40 4.84 9.90
CA ALA A 15 0.21 4.94 11.36
C ALA A 15 1.41 5.56 12.09
N LEU A 16 2.56 5.65 11.42
CA LEU A 16 3.84 6.01 12.02
C LEU A 16 4.35 7.39 11.58
N TYR A 17 3.69 8.07 10.62
CA TYR A 17 4.19 9.33 10.08
C TYR A 17 4.55 10.40 11.12
N PRO A 18 3.81 10.60 12.25
CA PRO A 18 4.19 11.61 13.24
C PRO A 18 5.46 11.22 14.01
N LYS A 19 5.66 9.92 14.25
CA LYS A 19 6.86 9.40 14.91
C LYS A 19 8.06 9.48 13.97
N LEU A 20 7.85 9.21 12.69
CA LEU A 20 8.89 9.33 11.66
C LEU A 20 9.32 10.78 11.48
N ASP A 21 8.38 11.72 11.50
CA ASP A 21 8.70 13.15 11.46
C ASP A 21 9.56 13.58 12.66
N ALA A 22 9.17 13.17 13.87
CA ALA A 22 9.95 13.47 15.08
C ALA A 22 11.35 12.83 15.04
N GLN A 23 11.47 11.63 14.45
CA GLN A 23 12.75 10.92 14.36
C GLN A 23 13.66 11.44 13.25
N PHE A 24 13.09 11.99 12.18
CA PHE A 24 13.81 12.49 11.01
C PHE A 24 13.38 13.92 10.67
N PRO A 25 13.79 14.93 11.46
CA PRO A 25 13.43 16.32 11.21
C PRO A 25 13.81 16.78 9.80
N GLY A 26 12.93 17.56 9.17
CA GLY A 26 13.12 18.04 7.79
C GLY A 26 12.73 17.03 6.70
N SER A 27 12.16 15.88 7.09
CA SER A 27 11.55 14.94 6.14
C SER A 27 10.37 15.59 5.40
N ARG A 28 10.20 15.18 4.14
CA ARG A 28 9.04 15.56 3.32
C ARG A 28 8.05 14.41 3.25
N PHE A 29 6.77 14.74 3.24
CA PHE A 29 5.67 13.77 3.28
C PHE A 29 4.83 13.85 2.02
N ILE A 30 4.42 12.68 1.52
CA ILE A 30 3.57 12.58 0.33
C ILE A 30 2.31 11.82 0.72
N LEU A 31 1.17 12.50 0.64
CA LEU A 31 -0.16 11.91 0.79
C LEU A 31 -0.70 11.58 -0.60
N THR A 32 -0.63 10.31 -0.99
CA THR A 32 -1.32 9.83 -2.19
C THR A 32 -2.80 9.65 -1.88
N THR A 33 -3.67 10.30 -2.67
CA THR A 33 -5.13 10.22 -2.54
C THR A 33 -5.77 9.77 -3.85
N ARG A 34 -7.07 9.50 -3.79
CA ARG A 34 -7.98 9.19 -4.89
C ARG A 34 -9.41 9.35 -4.39
N ASP A 35 -10.38 9.27 -5.30
CA ASP A 35 -11.79 9.19 -4.95
C ASP A 35 -12.06 8.11 -3.89
N ARG A 36 -12.91 8.45 -2.90
CA ARG A 36 -13.19 7.61 -1.73
C ARG A 36 -13.85 6.29 -2.10
N GLU A 37 -14.81 6.31 -3.03
CA GLU A 37 -15.51 5.08 -3.44
C GLU A 37 -14.56 4.16 -4.21
N SER A 38 -13.75 4.71 -5.10
CA SER A 38 -12.69 3.97 -5.79
C SER A 38 -11.67 3.36 -4.81
N TRP A 39 -11.39 4.06 -3.71
CA TRP A 39 -10.57 3.51 -2.63
C TRP A 39 -11.26 2.38 -1.86
N LEU A 40 -12.55 2.50 -1.57
CA LEU A 40 -13.35 1.49 -0.89
C LEU A 40 -13.44 0.19 -1.70
N GLU A 41 -13.65 0.28 -3.01
CA GLU A 41 -13.66 -0.91 -3.88
C GLU A 41 -12.31 -1.63 -3.84
N SER A 42 -11.23 -0.87 -3.91
CA SER A 42 -9.87 -1.40 -3.89
C SER A 42 -9.52 -2.04 -2.54
N ILE A 43 -9.92 -1.45 -1.42
CA ILE A 43 -9.64 -2.02 -0.09
C ILE A 43 -10.55 -3.21 0.22
N GLN A 44 -11.79 -3.22 -0.29
CA GLN A 44 -12.67 -4.38 -0.22
C GLN A 44 -12.07 -5.57 -1.00
N TRP A 45 -11.59 -5.32 -2.23
CA TRP A 45 -10.86 -6.32 -3.02
C TRP A 45 -9.65 -6.84 -2.24
N LEU A 46 -8.86 -5.94 -1.63
CA LEU A 46 -7.68 -6.32 -0.86
C LEU A 46 -8.06 -7.22 0.32
N CYS A 47 -9.06 -6.85 1.11
CA CYS A 47 -9.54 -7.64 2.22
C CYS A 47 -10.01 -9.04 1.78
N ARG A 48 -10.67 -9.12 0.61
CA ARG A 48 -11.18 -10.38 0.06
C ARG A 48 -10.08 -11.33 -0.42
N TYR A 49 -9.06 -10.81 -1.10
CA TYR A 49 -8.11 -11.65 -1.83
C TYR A 49 -6.68 -11.69 -1.27
N ARG A 50 -6.29 -10.75 -0.40
CA ARG A 50 -4.90 -10.62 0.07
C ARG A 50 -4.31 -11.90 0.65
N LYS A 51 -5.07 -12.67 1.45
CA LYS A 51 -4.60 -13.96 2.04
C LYS A 51 -4.34 -15.04 0.99
N ARG A 52 -5.05 -15.00 -0.14
CA ARG A 52 -4.85 -15.90 -1.28
C ARG A 52 -3.68 -15.44 -2.12
N LEU A 53 -3.59 -14.12 -2.37
CA LEU A 53 -2.60 -13.53 -3.25
C LEU A 53 -1.19 -13.57 -2.68
N TRP A 54 -1.03 -13.29 -1.39
CA TRP A 54 0.28 -13.14 -0.74
C TRP A 54 0.34 -13.90 0.58
N MET A 55 1.55 -14.29 0.97
CA MET A 55 1.81 -14.79 2.32
C MET A 55 1.62 -13.64 3.31
N ARG A 56 0.82 -13.87 4.35
CA ARG A 56 0.51 -12.87 5.37
C ARG A 56 1.18 -13.25 6.68
N ASN A 57 1.77 -12.26 7.36
CA ASN A 57 2.23 -12.40 8.72
C ASN A 57 1.23 -11.77 9.70
N GLN A 58 1.29 -12.18 10.97
CA GLN A 58 0.42 -11.69 12.04
C GLN A 58 0.49 -10.16 12.21
N LEU A 59 1.66 -9.57 11.94
CA LEU A 59 1.90 -8.12 12.07
C LEU A 59 0.93 -7.28 11.22
N LEU A 60 0.57 -7.75 10.03
CA LEU A 60 -0.39 -7.03 9.19
C LEU A 60 -1.84 -7.15 9.71
N ASP A 61 -2.19 -8.26 10.38
CA ASP A 61 -3.49 -8.40 11.04
C ASP A 61 -3.60 -7.48 12.26
N ASP A 62 -2.51 -7.35 13.01
CA ASP A 62 -2.44 -6.47 14.17
C ASP A 62 -2.46 -4.99 13.75
N TYR A 63 -1.78 -4.64 12.66
CA TYR A 63 -1.88 -3.32 12.05
C TYR A 63 -3.32 -3.00 11.61
N ASP A 64 -3.97 -3.91 10.89
CA ASP A 64 -5.32 -3.64 10.39
C ASP A 64 -6.31 -3.43 11.55
N LEU A 65 -6.17 -4.21 12.63
CA LEU A 65 -6.95 -4.00 13.84
C LEU A 65 -6.64 -2.64 14.49
N ALA A 66 -5.37 -2.26 14.61
CA ALA A 66 -4.98 -1.01 15.26
C ALA A 66 -5.37 0.24 14.45
N PHE A 67 -5.23 0.19 13.13
CA PHE A 67 -5.42 1.34 12.24
C PHE A 67 -6.88 1.48 11.77
N PHE A 68 -7.47 0.38 11.29
CA PHE A 68 -8.85 0.36 10.78
C PHE A 68 -9.89 -0.02 11.84
N GLY A 69 -9.46 -0.55 12.99
CA GLY A 69 -10.38 -1.04 14.02
C GLY A 69 -11.02 -2.39 13.67
N ALA A 70 -10.58 -3.08 12.61
CA ALA A 70 -11.18 -4.33 12.15
C ALA A 70 -10.17 -5.23 11.44
N LYS A 71 -10.33 -6.56 11.61
CA LYS A 71 -9.53 -7.58 10.89
C LYS A 71 -10.15 -8.01 9.55
N SER A 72 -11.37 -7.55 9.28
CA SER A 72 -12.14 -7.81 8.06
C SER A 72 -12.75 -6.50 7.56
N PHE A 73 -13.13 -6.49 6.29
CA PHE A 73 -13.74 -5.31 5.68
C PHE A 73 -15.04 -4.93 6.39
N ASP A 74 -15.14 -3.67 6.77
CA ASP A 74 -16.31 -3.02 7.37
C ASP A 74 -16.43 -1.65 6.71
N LYS A 75 -17.41 -1.46 5.82
CA LYS A 75 -17.47 -0.28 4.96
C LYS A 75 -17.48 1.02 5.76
N ASP A 76 -18.30 1.08 6.81
CA ASP A 76 -18.50 2.29 7.60
C ASP A 76 -17.24 2.64 8.40
N ARG A 77 -16.58 1.64 8.99
CA ARG A 77 -15.28 1.86 9.65
C ARG A 77 -14.22 2.37 8.71
N TYR A 78 -14.14 1.79 7.51
CA TYR A 78 -13.14 2.21 6.52
C TYR A 78 -13.41 3.63 6.00
N ILE A 79 -14.67 4.04 5.84
CA ILE A 79 -15.04 5.44 5.53
C ILE A 79 -14.57 6.36 6.65
N MET A 80 -14.94 6.07 7.90
CA MET A 80 -14.55 6.89 9.05
C MET A 80 -13.03 7.03 9.16
N VAL A 81 -12.29 5.94 8.97
CA VAL A 81 -10.81 5.94 9.03
C VAL A 81 -10.22 6.74 7.87
N TRP A 82 -10.78 6.63 6.66
CA TRP A 82 -10.33 7.42 5.52
C TRP A 82 -10.49 8.92 5.78
N GLU A 83 -11.68 9.35 6.22
CA GLU A 83 -11.98 10.77 6.49
C GLU A 83 -11.12 11.31 7.64
N ARG A 84 -11.06 10.56 8.75
CA ARG A 84 -10.24 10.91 9.91
C ARG A 84 -8.77 11.06 9.51
N PHE A 85 -8.19 10.06 8.84
CA PHE A 85 -6.77 10.07 8.49
C PHE A 85 -6.41 11.24 7.59
N HIS A 86 -7.22 11.54 6.56
CA HIS A 86 -6.96 12.69 5.70
C HIS A 86 -7.05 14.00 6.47
N SER A 87 -8.05 14.16 7.34
CA SER A 87 -8.17 15.36 8.18
C SER A 87 -7.00 15.51 9.16
N GLU A 88 -6.56 14.42 9.80
CA GLU A 88 -5.44 14.40 10.74
C GLU A 88 -4.12 14.75 10.05
N VAL A 89 -3.86 14.22 8.84
CA VAL A 89 -2.65 14.55 8.08
C VAL A 89 -2.66 16.03 7.69
N GLN A 90 -3.77 16.56 7.18
CA GLN A 90 -3.84 17.98 6.81
C GLN A 90 -3.62 18.89 8.01
N ARG A 91 -4.27 18.60 9.15
CA ARG A 91 -4.08 19.34 10.40
C ARG A 91 -2.64 19.26 10.91
N TYR A 92 -2.01 18.08 10.83
CA TYR A 92 -0.65 17.88 11.33
C TYR A 92 0.40 18.73 10.59
N PHE A 93 0.17 19.07 9.33
CA PHE A 93 1.07 19.88 8.51
C PHE A 93 0.58 21.32 8.31
N GLU A 94 -0.44 21.78 9.05
CA GLU A 94 -1.06 23.09 8.84
C GLU A 94 -0.08 24.26 9.05
N ASP A 95 0.83 24.13 10.02
CA ASP A 95 1.87 25.13 10.33
C ASP A 95 3.08 25.07 9.38
N ARG A 96 3.17 24.05 8.52
CA ARG A 96 4.30 23.82 7.58
C ARG A 96 3.84 23.13 6.30
N PRO A 97 2.95 23.77 5.52
CA PRO A 97 2.33 23.16 4.34
C PRO A 97 3.35 22.72 3.28
N GLU A 98 4.54 23.33 3.23
CA GLU A 98 5.63 22.96 2.33
C GLU A 98 6.26 21.59 2.63
N SER A 99 5.97 21.00 3.80
CA SER A 99 6.42 19.66 4.17
C SER A 99 5.49 18.54 3.69
N LEU A 100 4.30 18.88 3.15
CA LEU A 100 3.31 17.92 2.68
C LEU A 100 2.96 18.16 1.20
N LEU A 101 3.06 17.10 0.39
CA LEU A 101 2.51 17.06 -0.95
C LEU A 101 1.31 16.11 -1.00
N THR A 102 0.15 16.63 -1.40
CA THR A 102 -1.02 15.78 -1.71
C THR A 102 -1.08 15.52 -3.22
N LEU A 103 -1.09 14.25 -3.60
CA LEU A 103 -1.13 13.79 -5.00
C LEU A 103 -2.33 12.89 -5.23
N ASN A 104 -3.22 13.27 -6.15
CA ASN A 104 -4.22 12.34 -6.68
C ASN A 104 -3.67 11.67 -7.93
N LEU A 105 -3.10 10.47 -7.78
CA LEU A 105 -2.41 9.78 -8.89
C LEU A 105 -3.29 9.46 -10.09
N ALA A 106 -4.62 9.52 -9.95
CA ALA A 106 -5.55 9.38 -11.08
C ALA A 106 -5.67 10.65 -11.92
N GLU A 107 -5.37 11.81 -11.34
CA GLU A 107 -5.48 13.14 -11.95
C GLU A 107 -4.11 13.73 -12.32
N GLU A 108 -3.02 13.16 -11.80
CA GLU A 108 -1.66 13.57 -12.17
C GLU A 108 -1.28 13.11 -13.58
N LEU A 109 -0.78 14.04 -14.40
CA LEU A 109 -0.30 13.76 -15.75
C LEU A 109 0.98 12.91 -15.72
N ASP A 110 1.94 13.29 -14.88
CA ASP A 110 3.27 12.72 -14.78
C ASP A 110 3.89 12.98 -13.39
N THR A 111 5.17 12.66 -13.22
CA THR A 111 5.89 12.83 -11.95
C THR A 111 6.36 14.27 -11.66
N SER A 112 5.99 15.28 -12.44
CA SER A 112 6.55 16.64 -12.34
C SER A 112 6.37 17.25 -10.93
N ARG A 113 5.16 17.19 -10.37
CA ARG A 113 4.88 17.74 -9.03
C ARG A 113 5.69 17.04 -7.95
N LEU A 114 5.85 15.72 -8.05
CA LEU A 114 6.69 14.95 -7.14
C LEU A 114 8.15 15.41 -7.22
N LEU A 115 8.69 15.51 -8.44
CA LEU A 115 10.08 15.91 -8.67
C LEU A 115 10.36 17.32 -8.16
N GLN A 116 9.45 18.27 -8.42
CA GLN A 116 9.51 19.62 -7.87
C GLN A 116 9.51 19.60 -6.33
N PHE A 117 8.59 18.85 -5.73
CA PHE A 117 8.47 18.75 -4.28
C PHE A 117 9.70 18.13 -3.62
N ILE A 118 10.34 17.13 -4.22
CA ILE A 118 11.57 16.53 -3.69
C ILE A 118 12.84 17.29 -4.10
N GLY A 119 12.73 18.31 -4.96
CA GLY A 119 13.87 19.09 -5.45
C GLY A 119 14.79 18.30 -6.39
N SER A 120 14.26 17.35 -7.14
CA SER A 120 15.01 16.55 -8.10
C SER A 120 15.00 17.20 -9.49
N SER A 121 16.15 17.22 -10.16
CA SER A 121 16.34 17.67 -11.54
C SER A 121 16.11 16.56 -12.58
N SER A 122 15.54 15.42 -12.17
CA SER A 122 15.21 14.35 -13.11
C SER A 122 14.12 14.78 -14.10
N LEU A 123 14.06 14.12 -15.25
CA LEU A 123 12.99 14.36 -16.22
C LEU A 123 11.68 13.74 -15.74
N ALA A 124 10.58 14.47 -15.93
CA ALA A 124 9.25 13.95 -15.64
C ALA A 124 8.94 12.74 -16.53
N ALA A 125 8.27 11.76 -15.94
CA ALA A 125 7.87 10.53 -16.63
C ALA A 125 6.42 10.17 -16.27
N PRO A 126 5.73 9.38 -17.10
CA PRO A 126 4.43 8.82 -16.73
C PRO A 126 4.52 7.97 -15.47
N TRP A 127 3.45 7.96 -14.67
CA TRP A 127 3.40 7.16 -13.45
C TRP A 127 3.52 5.65 -13.74
N PRO A 128 4.41 4.92 -13.03
CA PRO A 128 4.46 3.47 -13.15
C PRO A 128 3.17 2.83 -12.62
N ARG A 129 2.61 1.86 -13.36
CA ARG A 129 1.39 1.13 -12.96
C ARG A 129 1.70 -0.32 -12.61
N SER A 130 2.07 -0.59 -11.35
CA SER A 130 2.58 -1.90 -10.91
C SER A 130 1.71 -2.66 -9.90
N ASN A 131 0.58 -2.13 -9.44
CA ASN A 131 -0.28 -2.81 -8.44
C ASN A 131 -1.77 -2.74 -8.80
N ARG A 132 -2.22 -3.61 -9.72
CA ARG A 132 -3.62 -3.68 -10.14
C ARG A 132 -4.39 -4.71 -9.33
N THR A 133 -5.68 -4.43 -9.13
CA THR A 133 -6.63 -5.44 -8.63
C THR A 133 -6.60 -6.66 -9.56
N ARG A 134 -6.57 -7.84 -8.97
CA ARG A 134 -6.53 -9.12 -9.69
C ARG A 134 -7.16 -10.24 -8.88
N THR A 135 -7.64 -11.26 -9.54
CA THR A 135 -8.08 -12.47 -8.86
C THR A 135 -6.87 -13.39 -8.57
N PRO A 136 -6.94 -14.21 -7.52
CA PRO A 136 -5.97 -15.28 -7.32
C PRO A 136 -5.98 -16.25 -8.50
N SER A 137 -4.81 -16.75 -8.87
CA SER A 137 -4.72 -17.91 -9.76
C SER A 137 -5.18 -19.18 -9.03
N TRP A 138 -5.49 -20.24 -9.78
CA TRP A 138 -5.82 -21.54 -9.19
C TRP A 138 -4.68 -22.09 -8.31
N LEU A 139 -3.42 -21.79 -8.64
CA LEU A 139 -2.27 -22.15 -7.79
C LEU A 139 -2.24 -21.35 -6.49
N GLN A 140 -2.63 -20.08 -6.52
CA GLN A 140 -2.75 -19.26 -5.32
C GLN A 140 -3.92 -19.71 -4.43
N GLU A 141 -5.03 -20.17 -5.02
CA GLU A 141 -6.13 -20.79 -4.28
C GLU A 141 -5.67 -22.10 -3.62
N LEU A 142 -5.02 -23.00 -4.37
CA LEU A 142 -4.48 -24.25 -3.82
C LEU A 142 -3.45 -23.99 -2.71
N ALA A 143 -2.60 -22.99 -2.89
CA ALA A 143 -1.65 -22.59 -1.85
C ALA A 143 -2.36 -22.19 -0.56
N PHE A 144 -3.39 -21.36 -0.66
CA PHE A 144 -4.18 -20.91 0.48
C PHE A 144 -4.86 -22.07 1.20
N TYR A 145 -5.46 -23.02 0.48
CA TYR A 145 -6.08 -24.20 1.09
C TYR A 145 -5.05 -25.12 1.75
N ALA A 146 -3.92 -25.38 1.09
CA ALA A 146 -2.84 -26.18 1.67
C ALA A 146 -2.32 -25.56 2.98
N GLU A 147 -2.07 -24.26 2.99
CA GLU A 147 -1.64 -23.53 4.20
C GLU A 147 -2.70 -23.58 5.31
N SER A 148 -3.98 -23.43 4.96
CA SER A 148 -5.10 -23.52 5.91
C SER A 148 -5.23 -24.92 6.53
N CYS A 149 -4.84 -25.96 5.80
CA CYS A 149 -4.77 -27.34 6.28
C CYS A 149 -3.44 -27.69 6.97
N ARG A 150 -2.61 -26.70 7.32
CA ARG A 150 -1.28 -26.88 7.94
C ARG A 150 -0.26 -27.63 7.05
N LEU A 151 -0.49 -27.68 5.74
CA LEU A 151 0.44 -28.21 4.74
C LEU A 151 1.31 -27.08 4.15
N THR A 152 1.94 -26.30 5.02
CA THR A 152 2.70 -25.09 4.65
C THR A 152 3.79 -25.32 3.60
N PRO A 153 4.60 -26.41 3.64
CA PRO A 153 5.60 -26.66 2.61
C PRO A 153 5.00 -26.81 1.20
N LEU A 154 3.82 -27.44 1.10
CA LEU A 154 3.11 -27.62 -0.15
C LEU A 154 2.54 -26.29 -0.65
N GLY A 155 1.94 -25.48 0.25
CA GLY A 155 1.45 -24.15 -0.11
C GLY A 155 2.57 -23.24 -0.62
N HIS A 156 3.74 -23.27 0.03
CA HIS A 156 4.93 -22.54 -0.41
C HIS A 156 5.40 -23.01 -1.80
N ALA A 157 5.36 -24.31 -2.09
CA ALA A 157 5.69 -24.83 -3.41
C ALA A 157 4.73 -24.29 -4.48
N PHE A 158 3.42 -24.31 -4.25
CA PHE A 158 2.43 -23.75 -5.17
C PHE A 158 2.65 -22.25 -5.43
N ARG A 159 2.94 -21.45 -4.39
CA ARG A 159 3.27 -20.03 -4.55
C ARG A 159 4.53 -19.80 -5.38
N ARG A 160 5.57 -20.63 -5.24
CA ARG A 160 6.80 -20.55 -6.04
C ARG A 160 6.54 -20.87 -7.51
N ILE A 161 5.73 -21.90 -7.79
CA ILE A 161 5.34 -22.27 -9.16
C ILE A 161 4.54 -21.13 -9.80
N ASP A 162 3.55 -20.58 -9.10
CA ASP A 162 2.76 -19.44 -9.57
C ASP A 162 3.66 -18.24 -9.92
N ALA A 163 4.61 -17.91 -9.05
CA ALA A 163 5.55 -16.81 -9.29
C ALA A 163 6.41 -17.03 -10.53
N LYS A 164 6.89 -18.27 -10.77
CA LYS A 164 7.66 -18.62 -11.97
C LYS A 164 6.83 -18.47 -13.24
N ILE A 165 5.61 -19.00 -13.27
CA ILE A 165 4.69 -18.89 -14.41
C ILE A 165 4.39 -17.43 -14.73
N ARG A 166 4.12 -16.60 -13.72
CA ARG A 166 3.85 -15.17 -13.92
C ARG A 166 5.07 -14.44 -14.49
N LYS A 167 6.27 -14.76 -14.01
CA LYS A 167 7.51 -14.16 -14.53
C LYS A 167 7.74 -14.51 -16.00
N GLU A 168 7.52 -15.78 -16.38
CA GLU A 168 7.66 -16.23 -17.77
C GLU A 168 6.65 -15.55 -18.70
N ARG A 169 5.39 -15.38 -18.26
CA ARG A 169 4.36 -14.67 -19.04
C ARG A 169 4.68 -13.19 -19.24
N SER A 170 5.24 -12.52 -18.24
CA SER A 170 5.65 -11.12 -18.33
C SER A 170 6.89 -10.90 -19.19
N ALA A 171 7.73 -11.92 -19.40
CA ALA A 171 8.90 -11.83 -20.28
C ALA A 171 8.56 -12.10 -21.76
N ALA A 172 7.37 -12.64 -22.04
CA ALA A 172 6.88 -12.94 -23.38
C ALA A 172 6.06 -11.79 -24.02
N HIS A 173 5.87 -10.67 -23.31
CA HIS A 173 5.16 -9.45 -23.74
C HIS A 173 6.08 -8.25 -23.59
#